data_AF-A0A3Q9FV47-F1
#
_entry.id   AF-A0A3Q9FV47-F1
#
_cell.length_a   1.000
_cell.length_b   1.000
_cell.length_c   1.000
_cell.angle_alpha   90.00
_cell.angle_beta   90.00
_cell.angle_gamma   90.00
#
_symmetry.space_group_name_H-M   'P 1'
#
loop_
_entity.id
_entity.type
_entity.pdbx_description
1 polymer ?
#
loop_
_entity_poly.entity_id
_entity_poly.type
_entity_poly.pdbx_seq_one_letter_code
_entity_poly.pdbx_strand_id
1 'polypeptide(L)' 'MPRTNTPMPKVVRALLMAVGVLVIGVGAVLLFVWHTHIVDRTGAYRLMAGLALRAAEAAVLYGGSWLVVRGWNGGPRPRT' A
#
# COMPACT_ATOMS: atom_id res chain seq x y z
N MET A 1 -26.87 20.84 -7.42
CA MET A 1 -26.42 19.95 -8.51
C MET A 1 -25.97 18.62 -7.91
N PRO A 2 -26.66 17.50 -8.13
CA PRO A 2 -26.12 16.20 -7.78
C PRO A 2 -24.90 15.93 -8.67
N ARG A 3 -23.73 15.67 -8.08
CA ARG A 3 -22.57 15.17 -8.84
C ARG A 3 -22.94 13.78 -9.34
N THR A 4 -23.14 13.63 -10.64
CA THR A 4 -23.21 12.34 -11.32
C THR A 4 -21.84 11.68 -11.16
N ASN A 5 -21.69 10.80 -10.16
CA ASN A 5 -20.51 9.95 -10.05
C ASN A 5 -20.59 8.93 -11.19
N THR A 6 -19.82 9.16 -12.25
CA THR A 6 -19.65 8.18 -13.33
C THR A 6 -18.95 6.94 -12.76
N PRO A 7 -19.45 5.72 -13.07
CA PRO A 7 -18.81 4.49 -12.62
C PRO A 7 -17.37 4.42 -13.13
N MET A 8 -16.42 3.99 -12.28
CA MET A 8 -15.01 3.90 -12.69
C MET A 8 -14.85 2.97 -13.90
N PRO A 9 -14.10 3.38 -14.93
CA PRO A 9 -13.78 2.52 -16.07
C PRO A 9 -13.12 1.21 -15.63
N LYS A 10 -13.47 0.09 -16.28
CA LYS A 10 -12.91 -1.24 -15.97
C LYS A 10 -11.39 -1.26 -15.98
N VAL A 11 -10.77 -0.54 -16.92
CA VAL A 11 -9.32 -0.40 -17.06
C VAL A 11 -8.70 0.25 -15.82
N VAL A 12 -9.32 1.32 -15.30
CA VAL A 12 -8.85 2.02 -14.09
C VAL A 12 -8.95 1.11 -12.86
N ARG A 13 -10.02 0.33 -12.76
CA ARG A 13 -10.20 -0.65 -11.66
C ARG A 13 -9.10 -1.72 -11.68
N ALA A 14 -8.83 -2.29 -12.86
CA ALA A 14 -7.78 -3.31 -13.02
C ALA A 14 -6.39 -2.73 -12.70
N LEU A 15 -6.11 -1.52 -13.16
CA LEU A 15 -4.86 -0.80 -12.85
C LEU A 15 -4.69 -0.58 -11.35
N LEU A 16 -5.72 -0.11 -10.65
CA LEU A 16 -5.65 0.10 -9.20
C LEU A 16 -5.37 -1.20 -8.43
N MET A 17 -6.00 -2.30 -8.84
CA MET A 17 -5.73 -3.62 -8.24
C MET A 17 -4.29 -4.07 -8.52
N ALA A 18 -3.85 -4.02 -9.77
CA ALA A 18 -2.51 -4.45 -10.16
C ALA A 18 -1.42 -3.62 -9.47
N VAL A 19 -1.58 -2.30 -9.42
CA VAL A 19 -0.66 -1.40 -8.72
C VAL A 19 -0.66 -1.68 -7.21
N GLY A 20 -1.82 -1.92 -6.60
CA GLY A 20 -1.90 -2.25 -5.18
C GLY A 20 -1.16 -3.54 -4.84
N VAL A 21 -1.32 -4.60 -5.64
CA VAL A 21 -0.58 -5.86 -5.50
C VAL A 21 0.92 -5.63 -5.72
N LEU A 22 1.29 -4.85 -6.74
CA LEU A 22 2.68 -4.51 -7.03
C LEU A 22 3.34 -3.77 -5.87
N VAL A 23 2.66 -2.78 -5.28
CA VAL A 23 3.14 -2.02 -4.12
C VAL A 23 3.41 -2.96 -2.94
N ILE A 24 2.50 -3.90 -2.67
CA ILE A 24 2.67 -4.89 -1.60
C ILE A 24 3.89 -5.79 -1.88
N GLY A 25 3.98 -6.34 -3.10
CA GLY A 25 5.06 -7.26 -3.47
C GLY A 25 6.44 -6.59 -3.43
N VAL A 26 6.58 -5.42 -4.07
CA VAL A 26 7.84 -4.65 -4.08
C VAL A 26 8.20 -4.20 -2.67
N GLY A 27 7.23 -3.69 -1.90
CA GLY A 27 7.46 -3.28 -0.53
C GLY A 27 7.91 -4.43 0.36
N ALA A 28 7.33 -5.63 0.22
CA ALA A 28 7.76 -6.82 0.96
C ALA A 28 9.22 -7.19 0.66
N VAL A 29 9.64 -7.15 -0.61
CA VAL A 29 11.05 -7.40 -0.99
C VAL A 29 11.98 -6.36 -0.39
N LEU A 30 11.64 -5.07 -0.49
CA LEU A 30 12.44 -3.99 0.06
C LEU A 30 12.54 -4.07 1.59
N LEU A 31 11.44 -4.39 2.28
CA LEU A 31 11.42 -4.61 3.72
C LEU A 31 12.28 -5.81 4.12
N PHE A 32 12.25 -6.89 3.34
CA PHE A 32 13.10 -8.06 3.59
C PHE A 32 14.59 -7.71 3.48
N VAL A 33 14.99 -7.02 2.40
CA VAL A 33 16.37 -6.56 2.21
C VAL A 33 16.78 -5.58 3.31
N TRP A 34 15.92 -4.61 3.64
CA TRP A 34 16.21 -3.67 4.72
C TRP A 34 16.33 -4.38 6.07
N HIS A 35 15.47 -5.36 6.35
CA HIS A 35 15.51 -6.15 7.57
C HIS A 35 16.87 -6.88 7.70
N THR A 36 17.36 -7.52 6.64
CA THR A 36 18.67 -8.18 6.67
C THR A 36 19.80 -7.20 7.03
N HIS A 37 19.77 -5.97 6.52
CA HIS A 37 20.75 -4.94 6.86
C HIS A 37 20.64 -4.44 8.31
N ILE A 38 19.46 -4.51 8.94
CA ILE A 38 19.25 -4.06 10.31
C ILE A 38 19.75 -5.08 11.33
N VAL A 39 19.65 -6.37 11.00
CA VAL A 39 20.09 -7.47 11.89
C VAL A 39 21.58 -7.32 12.26
N ASP A 40 22.38 -6.77 11.35
CA ASP A 40 23.82 -6.53 11.57
C ASP A 40 24.13 -5.27 12.40
N ARG A 41 23.12 -4.46 12.76
CA ARG A 41 23.31 -3.22 13.54
C ARG A 41 23.05 -3.43 15.03
N THR A 42 23.76 -2.68 15.87
CA THR A 42 23.61 -2.73 17.33
C THR A 42 23.16 -1.39 17.93
N GLY A 43 22.65 -1.43 19.17
CA GLY A 43 22.27 -0.24 19.95
C GLY A 43 21.02 0.50 19.46
N ALA A 44 20.97 1.81 19.70
CA ALA A 44 19.82 2.68 19.38
C ALA A 44 19.48 2.70 17.88
N TYR A 45 20.48 2.48 17.01
CA TYR A 45 20.26 2.35 15.56
C TYR A 45 19.38 1.16 15.19
N ARG A 46 19.45 0.05 15.94
CA ARG A 46 18.60 -1.12 15.71
C ARG A 46 17.13 -0.83 16.04
N LEU A 47 16.88 -0.09 17.11
CA LEU A 47 15.53 0.32 17.52
C LEU A 47 14.90 1.28 16.52
N MET A 48 15.62 2.34 16.12
CA MET A 48 15.13 3.31 15.14
C MET A 48 14.87 2.66 13.77
N ALA A 49 15.76 1.78 13.33
CA ALA A 49 15.58 1.08 12.06
C ALA A 49 14.44 0.07 12.11
N GLY A 50 14.24 -0.64 13.23
CA GLY A 50 13.08 -1.53 13.42
C GLY A 50 11.75 -0.77 13.40
N LEU A 51 11.70 0.42 14.00
CA LEU A 51 10.52 1.28 14.00
C LEU A 51 10.22 1.82 12.59
N ALA A 52 11.26 2.23 11.86
CA ALA A 52 11.14 2.64 10.46
C ALA A 52 10.65 1.49 9.57
N LEU A 53 11.10 0.26 9.82
CA LEU A 53 10.68 -0.92 9.07
C LEU A 53 9.20 -1.26 9.32
N ARG A 54 8.72 -1.13 10.56
CA ARG A 54 7.30 -1.28 10.89
C ARG A 54 6.43 -0.18 10.30
N ALA A 55 6.90 1.07 10.30
CA ALA A 55 6.19 2.17 9.66
C ALA A 55 6.09 1.96 8.14
N ALA A 56 7.16 1.51 7.50
CA ALA A 56 7.18 1.20 6.07
C ALA A 56 6.27 0.00 5.74
N GLU A 57 6.29 -1.05 6.55
CA GLU A 57 5.37 -2.19 6.43
C GLU A 57 3.91 -1.76 6.52
N ALA A 58 3.56 -0.97 7.54
CA ALA A 58 2.21 -0.44 7.70
C ALA A 58 1.80 0.42 6.50
N ALA A 59 2.68 1.30 6.01
CA ALA A 59 2.40 2.15 4.85
C ALA A 59 2.17 1.34 3.56
N VAL A 60 3.01 0.33 3.30
CA VAL A 60 2.93 -0.54 2.13
C VAL A 60 1.65 -1.38 2.17
N LEU A 61 1.38 -2.05 3.29
CA LEU A 61 0.23 -2.93 3.42
C LEU A 61 -1.06 -2.14 3.40
N TYR A 62 -1.14 -1.04 4.13
CA TYR A 62 -2.34 -0.22 4.19
C TYR A 62 -2.59 0.52 2.86
N GLY A 63 -1.54 1.11 2.28
CA GLY A 63 -1.62 1.80 0.99
C GLY A 63 -1.95 0.85 -0.16
N GLY A 64 -1.25 -0.28 -0.27
CA GLY A 64 -1.50 -1.29 -1.28
C GLY A 64 -2.90 -1.90 -1.16
N SER A 65 -3.31 -2.29 0.05
CA SER A 65 -4.66 -2.81 0.29
C SER A 65 -5.74 -1.79 -0.04
N TRP A 66 -5.53 -0.51 0.30
CA TRP A 66 -6.45 0.57 -0.05
C TRP A 66 -6.61 0.71 -1.57
N LEU A 67 -5.53 0.62 -2.34
CA LEU A 67 -5.58 0.67 -3.81
C LEU A 67 -6.39 -0.50 -4.38
N VAL A 68 -6.15 -1.72 -3.89
CA VAL A 68 -6.90 -2.91 -4.29
C VAL A 68 -8.39 -2.76 -3.96
N VAL A 69 -8.72 -2.37 -2.73
CA VAL A 69 -10.10 -2.19 -2.26
C VAL A 69 -10.80 -1.06 -3.04
N ARG A 70 -10.09 0.02 -3.38
CA ARG A 70 -10.65 1.11 -4.19
C ARG A 70 -10.95 0.65 -5.62
N GLY A 71 -10.06 -0.12 -6.23
CA GLY A 71 -10.29 -0.75 -7.53
C GLY A 71 -11.46 -1.74 -7.50
N TRP A 72 -11.54 -2.56 -6.43
CA TRP A 72 -12.62 -3.52 -6.20
C TRP A 72 -13.98 -2.84 -6.09
N ASN A 73 -14.08 -1.81 -5.27
CA ASN A 73 -15.33 -1.09 -5.02
C ASN A 73 -15.77 -0.18 -6.19
N GLY A 74 -14.91 0.07 -7.18
CA GLY A 74 -15.28 0.85 -8.38
C GLY A 74 -15.44 2.35 -8.15
N GLY A 75 -14.87 2.90 -7.06
CA GLY A 75 -14.91 4.33 -6.72
C GLY A 75 -15.94 4.72 -5.65
N PRO A 76 -16.03 6.00 -5.26
CA PRO A 76 -16.95 6.47 -4.22
C PRO A 76 -18.41 6.17 -4.59
N ARG A 77 -19.11 5.37 -3.75
CA ARG A 77 -20.54 5.12 -3.91
C ARG A 77 -21.32 6.44 -3.89
N PRO A 78 -22.41 6.57 -4.66
CA PRO A 78 -23.31 7.70 -4.55
C PRO A 78 -23.81 7.79 -3.11
N ARG A 79 -23.66 8.95 -2.46
CA ARG A 79 -24.40 9.26 -1.24
C ARG A 79 -25.79 9.67 -1.69
N THR A 80 -26.77 8.79 -1.47
CA THR A 80 -28.21 9.10 -1.57
C THR A 80 -28.59 10.16 -0.55
#